data_AF-A0A1V2CDG4-F1
#
_entry.id   AF-A0A1V2CDG4-F1
#
_cell.length_a   1.000
_cell.length_b   1.000
_cell.length_c   1.000
_cell.angle_alpha   90.00
_cell.angle_beta   90.00
_cell.angle_gamma   90.00
#
_symmetry.space_group_name_H-M   'P 1'
#
loop_
_entity.id
_entity.type
_entity.pdbx_description
1 polymer ?
#
loop_
_entity_poly.entity_id
_entity_poly.type
_entity_poly.pdbx_seq_one_letter_code
_entity_poly.pdbx_strand_id
1 'polypeptide(L)'
;METDLDTKPDISYKSAGKFEETRFEKIHNEIFKNSAEASVIVAQEIAQLIRSKQEKGKSCVLGLATGSSPIKVYEELVRMHREEGLSFSNVITFNLDEYYPMSRENNQSYHYFMHQHLFNHIDIKPENVNVPDGTVAIEELNQYCIDYE
;
A
#
# COMPACT_ATOMS: atom_id res chain seq x y z
N MET A 1 4.58 -32.16 20.04
CA MET A 1 3.81 -30.91 20.01
C MET A 1 4.05 -30.31 18.65
N GLU A 2 3.27 -30.76 17.66
CA GLU A 2 3.21 -30.09 16.37
C GLU A 2 2.57 -28.72 16.61
N THR A 3 3.28 -27.67 16.21
CA THR A 3 2.73 -26.33 16.16
C THR A 3 2.02 -26.24 14.82
N ASP A 4 0.76 -25.83 14.82
CA ASP A 4 -0.02 -25.52 13.61
C ASP A 4 0.67 -24.39 12.82
N LEU A 5 1.68 -24.77 12.04
CA LEU A 5 2.17 -24.00 10.91
C LEU A 5 1.38 -24.50 9.69
N ASP A 6 0.44 -23.70 9.18
CA ASP A 6 0.34 -23.34 7.74
C ASP A 6 -1.03 -22.82 7.24
N THR A 7 -2.05 -22.67 8.09
CA THR A 7 -3.33 -22.12 7.59
C THR A 7 -3.31 -20.59 7.62
N LYS A 8 -2.97 -19.99 6.47
CA LYS A 8 -3.23 -18.55 6.24
C LYS A 8 -4.71 -18.27 6.48
N PRO A 9 -5.07 -17.22 7.24
CA PRO A 9 -6.47 -16.88 7.44
C PRO A 9 -7.12 -16.51 6.11
N ASP A 10 -8.23 -17.18 5.79
CA ASP A 10 -9.03 -16.89 4.59
C ASP A 10 -9.83 -15.59 4.81
N ILE A 11 -9.32 -14.51 4.21
CA ILE A 11 -9.92 -13.18 4.20
C ILE A 11 -10.64 -12.88 2.88
N SER A 12 -11.01 -13.93 2.13
CA SER A 12 -11.81 -13.76 0.93
C SER A 12 -13.13 -13.07 1.27
N TYR A 13 -13.62 -12.28 0.31
CA TYR A 13 -14.83 -11.50 0.49
C TYR A 13 -16.01 -12.36 0.94
N LYS A 14 -16.62 -11.95 2.06
CA LYS A 14 -17.85 -12.52 2.62
C LYS A 14 -18.89 -11.42 2.73
N SER A 15 -20.12 -11.71 2.30
CA SER A 15 -21.25 -10.80 2.48
C SER A 15 -21.45 -10.51 3.97
N ALA A 16 -21.50 -9.24 4.34
CA ALA A 16 -21.76 -8.80 5.70
C ALA A 16 -23.18 -9.20 6.16
N GLY A 17 -23.39 -9.31 7.47
CA GLY A 17 -24.70 -9.64 8.06
C GLY A 17 -25.16 -11.09 7.91
N LYS A 18 -24.32 -11.98 7.36
CA LYS A 18 -24.69 -13.39 7.14
C LYS A 18 -24.65 -14.24 8.42
N PHE A 19 -23.84 -13.86 9.41
CA PHE A 19 -23.68 -14.58 10.67
C PHE A 19 -24.07 -13.69 11.85
N GLU A 20 -24.47 -14.30 12.97
CA GLU A 20 -24.87 -13.57 14.19
C GLU A 20 -23.76 -12.62 14.67
N GLU A 21 -22.51 -13.03 14.49
CA GLU A 21 -21.30 -12.30 14.89
C GLU A 21 -21.01 -11.07 14.02
N THR A 22 -21.52 -11.06 12.77
CA THR A 22 -21.35 -9.96 11.81
C THR A 22 -22.67 -9.25 11.49
N ARG A 23 -23.72 -9.46 12.29
CA ARG A 23 -25.09 -8.97 12.00
C ARG A 23 -25.23 -7.46 11.92
N PHE A 24 -24.32 -6.71 12.56
CA PHE A 24 -24.30 -5.24 12.53
C PHE A 24 -23.37 -4.67 11.46
N GLU A 25 -22.53 -5.51 10.89
CA GLU A 25 -21.55 -5.09 9.90
C GLU A 25 -22.23 -4.86 8.56
N LYS A 26 -21.90 -3.72 7.94
CA LYS A 26 -22.47 -3.30 6.64
C LYS A 26 -21.53 -3.54 5.47
N ILE A 27 -20.26 -3.84 5.77
CA ILE A 27 -19.20 -4.13 4.81
C ILE A 27 -18.43 -5.34 5.31
N HIS A 28 -17.73 -6.01 4.41
CA HIS A 28 -16.84 -7.11 4.77
C HIS A 28 -15.76 -6.60 5.74
N ASN A 29 -15.63 -7.26 6.88
CA ASN A 29 -14.69 -6.92 7.94
C ASN A 29 -13.97 -8.19 8.41
N GLU A 30 -12.67 -8.07 8.63
CA GLU A 30 -11.84 -9.14 9.17
C GLU A 30 -11.13 -8.59 10.41
N ILE A 31 -11.23 -9.33 11.52
CA ILE A 31 -10.72 -8.92 12.83
C ILE A 31 -9.50 -9.76 13.16
N PHE A 32 -8.40 -9.08 13.46
CA PHE A 32 -7.14 -9.71 13.84
C PHE A 32 -6.82 -9.42 15.29
N LYS A 33 -6.00 -10.28 15.89
CA LYS A 33 -5.58 -10.14 17.30
C LYS A 33 -4.79 -8.85 17.54
N ASN A 34 -4.01 -8.41 16.56
CA ASN A 34 -3.21 -7.19 16.62
C ASN A 34 -2.90 -6.64 15.22
N SER A 35 -2.40 -5.41 15.17
CA SER A 35 -2.07 -4.72 13.91
C SER A 35 -0.92 -5.35 13.14
N ALA A 36 0.00 -6.05 13.81
CA ALA A 36 1.14 -6.68 13.14
C ALA A 36 0.67 -7.86 12.27
N GLU A 37 -0.18 -8.73 12.81
CA GLU A 37 -0.82 -9.82 12.06
C GLU A 37 -1.62 -9.28 10.88
N ALA A 38 -2.46 -8.26 11.11
CA ALA A 38 -3.23 -7.62 10.04
C ALA A 38 -2.34 -7.05 8.93
N SER A 39 -1.21 -6.42 9.28
CA SER A 39 -0.28 -5.81 8.31
C SER A 39 0.35 -6.86 7.40
N VAL A 40 0.73 -8.02 7.94
CA VAL A 40 1.29 -9.12 7.15
C VAL A 40 0.26 -9.64 6.14
N ILE A 41 -0.99 -9.81 6.58
CA ILE A 41 -2.07 -10.29 5.71
C ILE A 41 -2.39 -9.26 4.61
N VAL A 42 -2.44 -7.97 4.94
CA VAL A 42 -2.63 -6.91 3.93
C VAL A 42 -1.48 -6.89 2.91
N ALA A 43 -0.23 -7.03 3.36
CA ALA A 43 0.93 -7.11 2.46
C ALA A 43 0.83 -8.34 1.52
N GLN A 44 0.36 -9.48 2.02
CA GLN A 44 0.15 -10.69 1.22
C GLN A 44 -0.92 -10.48 0.13
N GLU A 45 -2.02 -9.78 0.44
CA GLU A 45 -3.05 -9.45 -0.57
C GLU A 45 -2.50 -8.52 -1.65
N ILE A 46 -1.74 -7.50 -1.26
CA ILE A 46 -1.09 -6.59 -2.21
C ILE A 46 -0.11 -7.36 -3.10
N ALA A 47 0.71 -8.24 -2.52
CA ALA A 47 1.67 -9.07 -3.26
C ALA A 47 0.96 -10.02 -4.24
N GLN A 48 -0.14 -10.65 -3.83
CA GLN A 48 -0.97 -11.49 -4.70
C GLN A 48 -1.54 -10.70 -5.88
N LEU A 49 -2.03 -9.49 -5.62
CA LEU A 49 -2.54 -8.61 -6.67
C LEU A 49 -1.44 -8.24 -7.68
N ILE A 50 -0.25 -7.86 -7.20
CA ILE A 50 0.91 -7.55 -8.04
C ILE A 50 1.26 -8.75 -8.92
N ARG A 51 1.46 -9.93 -8.32
CA ARG A 51 1.78 -11.18 -9.04
C ARG A 51 0.71 -11.49 -10.10
N SER A 52 -0.58 -11.42 -9.74
CA SER A 52 -1.67 -11.70 -10.67
C SER A 52 -1.73 -10.72 -11.84
N LYS A 53 -1.43 -9.43 -11.62
CA LYS A 53 -1.37 -8.43 -12.69
C LYS A 53 -0.17 -8.68 -13.60
N GLN A 54 0.98 -9.02 -13.02
CA GLN A 54 2.21 -9.33 -13.75
C GLN A 54 2.05 -10.58 -14.64
N GLU A 55 1.46 -11.66 -14.12
CA GLU A 55 1.15 -12.87 -14.90
C GLU A 55 0.25 -12.57 -16.11
N LYS A 56 -0.63 -11.59 -15.98
CA LYS A 56 -1.54 -11.13 -17.04
C LYS A 56 -0.89 -10.10 -17.98
N GLY A 57 0.39 -9.77 -17.78
CA GLY A 57 1.09 -8.73 -18.54
C GLY A 57 0.48 -7.32 -18.37
N LYS A 58 -0.17 -7.05 -17.24
CA LYS A 58 -0.82 -5.76 -16.93
C LYS A 58 -0.06 -5.02 -15.84
N SER A 59 -0.13 -3.69 -15.88
CA SER A 59 0.33 -2.86 -14.77
C SER A 59 -0.55 -3.06 -13.54
N CYS A 60 0.07 -3.02 -12.36
CA CYS A 60 -0.62 -2.99 -11.07
C CYS A 60 -0.66 -1.54 -10.57
N VAL A 61 -1.84 -0.94 -10.49
CA VAL A 61 -2.00 0.44 -10.00
C VAL A 61 -2.40 0.38 -8.52
N LEU A 62 -1.63 1.04 -7.65
CA LEU A 62 -1.82 1.04 -6.20
C LEU A 62 -1.94 2.46 -5.65
N GLY A 63 -2.97 2.70 -4.84
CA GLY A 63 -3.07 3.88 -3.98
C GLY A 63 -2.34 3.64 -2.66
N LEU A 64 -1.44 4.54 -2.25
CA LEU A 64 -0.59 4.37 -1.06
C LEU A 64 -0.81 5.51 -0.06
N ALA A 65 -1.04 5.14 1.21
CA ALA A 65 -1.20 6.07 2.31
C ALA A 65 0.10 6.25 3.10
N THR A 66 0.25 7.35 3.82
CA THR A 66 1.34 7.56 4.78
C THR A 66 0.85 7.35 6.23
N GLY A 67 1.70 7.67 7.21
CA GLY A 67 1.40 7.52 8.63
C GLY A 67 1.90 6.21 9.22
N SER A 68 1.62 5.99 10.51
CA SER A 68 2.18 4.84 11.25
C SER A 68 1.53 3.50 10.88
N SER A 69 0.25 3.51 10.52
CA SER A 69 -0.51 2.30 10.18
C SER A 69 0.11 1.47 9.04
N PRO A 70 0.47 2.04 7.88
CA PRO A 70 1.01 1.26 6.76
C PRO A 70 2.49 0.87 6.89
N ILE A 71 3.24 1.36 7.89
CA ILE A 71 4.70 1.10 7.99
C ILE A 71 4.99 -0.41 7.97
N LYS A 72 4.27 -1.19 8.78
CA LYS A 72 4.48 -2.64 8.84
C LYS A 72 4.08 -3.37 7.56
N VAL A 73 3.12 -2.82 6.81
CA VAL A 73 2.76 -3.34 5.48
C VAL A 73 3.92 -3.12 4.51
N TYR A 74 4.55 -1.93 4.54
CA TYR A 74 5.72 -1.64 3.70
C TYR A 74 6.95 -2.47 4.07
N GLU A 75 7.23 -2.64 5.36
CA GLU A 75 8.31 -3.51 5.83
C GLU A 75 8.14 -4.94 5.30
N GLU A 76 6.93 -5.48 5.35
CA GLU A 76 6.65 -6.83 4.87
C GLU A 76 6.71 -6.93 3.33
N LEU A 77 6.24 -5.92 2.60
CA LEU A 77 6.41 -5.86 1.14
C LEU A 77 7.89 -5.80 0.72
N VAL A 78 8.70 -5.05 1.45
CA VAL A 78 10.16 -5.00 1.25
C VAL A 78 10.81 -6.35 1.56
N ARG A 79 10.38 -7.03 2.63
CA ARG A 79 10.83 -8.39 2.94
C ARG A 79 10.50 -9.36 1.80
N MET A 80 9.26 -9.38 1.32
CA MET A 80 8.83 -10.23 0.19
C MET A 80 9.58 -9.91 -1.10
N HIS A 81 9.93 -8.65 -1.35
CA HIS A 81 10.79 -8.29 -2.48
C HIS A 81 12.17 -8.95 -2.38
N ARG A 82 12.83 -8.78 -1.23
CA ARG A 82 14.20 -9.24 -0.99
C ARG A 82 14.31 -10.76 -0.89
N GLU A 83 13.33 -11.42 -0.29
CA GLU A 83 13.42 -12.83 0.09
C GLU A 83 12.58 -13.75 -0.81
N GLU A 84 11.50 -13.26 -1.40
CA GLU A 84 10.53 -14.09 -2.14
C GLU A 84 10.40 -13.69 -3.62
N GLY A 85 11.19 -12.73 -4.09
CA GLY A 85 11.21 -12.31 -5.50
C GLY A 85 9.96 -11.56 -5.96
N LEU A 86 9.22 -10.91 -5.05
CA LEU A 86 8.14 -9.99 -5.43
C LEU A 86 8.72 -8.80 -6.21
N SER A 87 8.37 -8.62 -7.49
CA SER A 87 8.83 -7.49 -8.30
C SER A 87 7.79 -6.38 -8.37
N PHE A 88 8.25 -5.13 -8.30
CA PHE A 88 7.48 -3.90 -8.45
C PHE A 88 7.71 -3.23 -9.82
N SER A 89 8.41 -3.91 -10.73
CA SER A 89 8.78 -3.37 -12.05
C SER A 89 7.58 -3.02 -12.96
N ASN A 90 6.40 -3.60 -12.71
CA ASN A 90 5.13 -3.31 -13.39
C ASN A 90 4.12 -2.56 -12.48
N VAL A 91 4.56 -2.05 -11.33
CA VAL A 91 3.71 -1.32 -10.38
C VAL A 91 3.75 0.17 -10.72
N ILE A 92 2.58 0.82 -10.63
CA ILE A 92 2.38 2.27 -10.70
C ILE A 92 1.70 2.69 -9.40
N THR A 93 2.23 3.70 -8.72
CA THR A 93 1.72 4.14 -7.42
C THR A 93 1.22 5.56 -7.47
N PHE A 94 0.15 5.83 -6.71
CA PHE A 94 -0.35 7.16 -6.42
C PHE A 94 -0.45 7.34 -4.91
N ASN A 95 0.24 8.33 -4.37
CA ASN A 95 0.10 8.71 -2.97
C ASN A 95 -1.07 9.66 -2.76
N LEU A 96 -1.71 9.59 -1.58
CA LEU A 96 -2.94 10.33 -1.28
C LEU A 96 -2.73 11.84 -1.19
N ASP A 97 -1.63 12.27 -0.58
CA ASP A 97 -1.43 13.66 -0.15
C ASP A 97 0.05 14.03 -0.03
N GLU A 98 0.31 15.34 0.06
CA GLU A 98 1.57 15.96 0.47
C GLU A 98 1.25 17.30 1.16
N TYR A 99 2.13 17.74 2.07
CA TYR A 99 1.99 19.06 2.67
C TYR A 99 2.22 20.19 1.66
N TYR A 100 1.61 21.35 1.90
CA TYR A 100 1.78 22.54 1.04
C TYR A 100 2.02 23.82 1.87
N PRO A 101 3.08 24.61 1.58
CA PRO A 101 4.21 24.27 0.72
C PRO A 101 5.14 23.27 1.41
N MET A 102 5.71 22.32 0.66
CA MET A 102 6.65 21.31 1.17
C MET A 102 7.69 20.92 0.15
N SER A 103 8.98 20.97 0.54
CA SER A 103 10.08 20.45 -0.28
C SER A 103 10.28 18.96 0.00
N ARG A 104 10.66 18.21 -1.04
CA ARG A 104 10.85 16.75 -1.01
C ARG A 104 12.03 16.32 -0.14
N GLU A 105 12.97 17.22 0.11
CA GLU A 105 14.15 17.03 0.94
C GLU A 105 13.84 17.18 2.44
N ASN A 106 12.67 17.72 2.79
CA ASN A 106 12.24 17.85 4.17
C ASN A 106 11.91 16.45 4.74
N ASN A 107 12.42 16.13 5.92
CA ASN A 107 12.17 14.84 6.57
C ASN A 107 10.70 14.62 7.00
N GLN A 108 9.89 15.67 7.00
CA GLN A 108 8.44 15.60 7.25
C GLN A 108 7.61 15.49 5.96
N SER A 109 8.23 15.54 4.78
CA SER A 109 7.57 15.33 3.49
C SER A 109 7.10 13.88 3.35
N TYR A 110 5.92 13.70 2.75
CA TYR A 110 5.42 12.37 2.41
C TYR A 110 6.16 11.73 1.25
N HIS A 111 6.75 12.52 0.35
CA HIS A 111 7.77 12.03 -0.57
C HIS A 111 8.94 11.40 0.19
N TYR A 112 9.54 12.11 1.15
CA TYR A 112 10.64 11.59 1.96
C TYR A 112 10.23 10.31 2.72
N PHE A 113 9.06 10.31 3.36
CA PHE A 113 8.51 9.16 4.07
C PHE A 113 8.42 7.91 3.18
N MET A 114 7.85 8.03 1.98
CA MET A 114 7.67 6.89 1.08
C MET A 114 8.99 6.33 0.56
N HIS A 115 9.96 7.21 0.28
CA HIS A 115 11.31 6.77 -0.08
C HIS A 115 12.01 6.05 1.07
N GLN A 116 11.85 6.55 2.30
CA GLN A 116 12.42 5.92 3.49
C GLN A 116 11.83 4.52 3.73
N HIS A 117 10.52 4.35 3.60
CA HIS A 117 9.83 3.13 4.01
C HIS A 117 9.61 2.09 2.89
N LEU A 118 9.58 2.51 1.62
CA LEU A 118 9.25 1.62 0.52
C LEU A 118 10.16 1.81 -0.70
N PHE A 119 10.11 2.97 -1.37
CA PHE A 119 10.61 3.10 -2.74
C PHE A 119 12.12 2.89 -2.91
N ASN A 120 12.93 3.19 -1.88
CA ASN A 120 14.38 2.95 -1.95
C ASN A 120 14.76 1.46 -1.75
N HIS A 121 13.80 0.59 -1.44
CA HIS A 121 14.05 -0.79 -1.03
C HIS A 121 13.47 -1.83 -2.00
N ILE A 122 12.86 -1.39 -3.10
CA ILE A 122 12.18 -2.21 -4.11
C ILE A 122 12.61 -1.80 -5.53
N ASP A 123 12.30 -2.65 -6.52
CA ASP A 123 12.62 -2.43 -7.94
C ASP A 123 11.53 -1.65 -8.71
N ILE A 124 10.82 -0.75 -8.04
CA ILE A 124 9.86 0.14 -8.72
C ILE A 124 10.59 1.13 -9.63
N LYS A 125 10.02 1.41 -10.79
CA LYS A 125 10.58 2.39 -11.72
C LYS A 125 10.28 3.82 -11.23
N PRO A 126 11.24 4.75 -11.21
CA PRO A 126 11.00 6.12 -10.74
C PRO A 126 9.86 6.84 -11.46
N GLU A 127 9.70 6.62 -12.77
CA GLU A 127 8.63 7.20 -13.59
C GLU A 127 7.22 6.69 -13.22
N ASN A 128 7.13 5.62 -12.44
CA ASN A 128 5.87 5.03 -11.99
C ASN A 128 5.47 5.49 -10.58
N VAL A 129 6.29 6.32 -9.92
CA VAL A 129 6.05 6.86 -8.58
C VAL A 129 5.38 8.23 -8.70
N ASN A 130 4.10 8.32 -8.35
CA ASN A 130 3.35 9.56 -8.31
C ASN A 130 3.07 9.95 -6.86
N VAL A 131 3.64 11.09 -6.43
CA VAL A 131 3.40 11.73 -5.14
C VAL A 131 3.06 13.20 -5.41
N PRO A 132 2.04 13.79 -4.76
CA PRO A 132 1.71 15.19 -4.97
C PRO A 132 2.91 16.11 -4.70
N ASP A 133 3.06 17.15 -5.50
CA ASP A 133 4.20 18.07 -5.44
C ASP A 133 3.85 19.29 -4.58
N GLY A 134 4.41 19.31 -3.36
CA GLY A 134 4.23 20.41 -2.41
C GLY A 134 4.91 21.73 -2.80
N THR A 135 5.58 21.81 -3.95
CA THR A 135 6.34 23.00 -4.39
C THR A 135 5.68 23.78 -5.54
N VAL A 136 4.50 23.34 -6.00
CA VAL A 136 3.75 23.96 -7.10
C VAL A 136 3.40 25.43 -6.78
N ALA A 137 3.47 26.29 -7.80
CA ALA A 137 3.09 27.69 -7.67
C ALA A 137 1.62 27.81 -7.24
N ILE A 138 1.32 28.76 -6.34
CA ILE A 138 -0.04 28.89 -5.77
C ILE A 138 -1.10 29.15 -6.86
N GLU A 139 -0.70 29.83 -7.94
CA GLU A 139 -1.55 30.12 -9.10
C GLU A 139 -1.91 28.85 -9.91
N GLU A 140 -1.07 27.82 -9.85
CA GLU A 140 -1.21 26.56 -10.59
C GLU A 140 -1.82 25.44 -9.72
N LEU A 141 -1.91 25.64 -8.40
CA LEU A 141 -2.31 24.61 -7.43
C LEU A 141 -3.63 23.92 -7.78
N ASN A 142 -4.66 24.68 -8.17
CA ASN A 142 -5.95 24.10 -8.54
C ASN A 142 -5.85 23.22 -9.80
N GLN A 143 -5.06 23.65 -10.79
CA GLN A 143 -4.86 22.86 -12.01
C GLN A 143 -4.06 21.60 -11.70
N TYR A 144 -3.04 21.71 -10.83
CA TYR A 144 -2.25 20.57 -10.39
C TYR A 144 -3.11 19.49 -9.70
N CYS A 145 -4.04 19.90 -8.83
CA CYS A 145 -4.99 18.95 -8.22
C CYS A 145 -5.89 18.27 -9.27
N ILE A 146 -6.31 18.99 -10.32
CA ILE A 146 -7.11 18.42 -11.42
C ILE A 146 -6.27 17.43 -12.24
N ASP A 147 -5.00 17.74 -12.51
CA ASP A 147 -4.11 16.88 -13.31
C ASP A 147 -3.72 15.59 -12.58
N TYR A 148 -3.83 15.58 -11.24
CA TYR A 148 -3.53 14.43 -10.39
C TYR A 148 -4.71 13.44 -10.25
N GLU A 149 -5.94 13.87 -10.58
CA GLU A 149 -7.18 13.06 -10.60
C GLU A 149 -7.38 12.31 -11.93
#